data_AF-A0A3D0J6M9-F1
#
_entry.id   AF-A0A3D0J6M9-F1
#
_cell.length_a   1.000
_cell.length_b   1.000
_cell.length_c   1.000
_cell.angle_alpha   90.00
_cell.angle_beta   90.00
_cell.angle_gamma   90.00
#
_symmetry.space_group_name_H-M   'P 1'
#
loop_
_entity.id
_entity.type
_entity.pdbx_description
1 polymer ?
#
loop_
_entity_poly.entity_id
_entity_poly.type
_entity_poly.pdbx_seq_one_letter_code
_entity_poly.pdbx_strand_id
1 'polypeptide(L)'
;MIKSFSDLMKQAQASGPKKVAVAVAQDEVVLEALSEAAKEKIATPILFGDKAAIEQAAQKAGVNIKGWEIHDIKDMAQASKAAVAAVSSGKADFLMKGLVATSTFLKAVLDKEVGLRTGRLLSHVAVMESSSYPKLILVSDGGMNVKPDLMAKVDIINNAVAIAHKLGVEKPKVAVLAAIEVLNPEMPDTIDASHLAKMADRGQIKGCLVDGPLALDLAVSAEAAAHKKIKSQVAGEADIFLTPEIASGNMLVKGLIYLGGAQAAGIIAGAAKPVVMLSRADSKQQKLNSIALGVVSC
;
A
#
# COMPACT_ATOMS: atom_id res chain seq x y z
N MET A 1 -9.73 11.07 11.47
CA MET A 1 -9.90 9.96 10.52
C MET A 1 -9.81 10.51 9.11
N ILE A 2 -8.90 9.98 8.29
CA ILE A 2 -8.71 10.34 6.89
C ILE A 2 -9.73 9.55 6.05
N LYS A 3 -10.58 10.22 5.28
CA LYS A 3 -11.63 9.56 4.47
C LYS A 3 -11.45 9.69 2.97
N SER A 4 -10.54 10.56 2.52
CA SER A 4 -10.23 10.84 1.11
C SER A 4 -8.73 11.07 0.91
N PHE A 5 -8.25 11.05 -0.34
CA PHE A 5 -6.90 11.49 -0.65
C PHE A 5 -6.68 12.99 -0.42
N SER A 6 -7.74 13.80 -0.47
CA SER A 6 -7.66 15.20 -0.05
C SER A 6 -7.33 15.33 1.44
N ASP A 7 -7.99 14.54 2.29
CA ASP A 7 -7.69 14.51 3.73
C ASP A 7 -6.28 13.97 3.99
N LEU A 8 -5.86 12.94 3.23
CA LEU A 8 -4.51 12.38 3.33
C LEU A 8 -3.45 13.43 3.01
N MET A 9 -3.66 14.21 1.95
CA MET A 9 -2.75 15.29 1.55
C MET A 9 -2.64 16.36 2.63
N LYS A 10 -3.76 16.80 3.20
CA LYS A 10 -3.76 17.76 4.33
C LYS A 10 -3.00 17.21 5.53
N GLN A 11 -3.19 15.93 5.86
CA GLN A 11 -2.45 15.31 6.96
C GLN A 11 -0.95 15.20 6.67
N ALA A 12 -0.58 14.88 5.43
CA ALA A 12 0.82 14.84 5.00
C ALA A 12 1.47 16.23 5.12
N GLN A 13 0.78 17.29 4.67
CA GLN A 13 1.24 18.68 4.84
C GLN A 13 1.42 19.06 6.31
N ALA A 14 0.47 18.68 7.18
CA ALA A 14 0.55 18.94 8.62
C ALA A 14 1.71 18.20 9.31
N SER A 15 2.15 17.06 8.75
CA SER A 15 3.25 16.25 9.28
C SER A 15 4.64 16.81 8.90
N GLY A 16 4.67 17.81 8.01
CA GLY A 16 5.88 18.41 7.46
C GLY A 16 6.59 17.52 6.43
N PRO A 17 7.56 18.07 5.70
CA PRO A 17 8.25 17.34 4.65
C PRO A 17 9.06 16.18 5.22
N LYS A 18 8.89 15.00 4.65
CA LYS A 18 9.70 13.80 4.94
C LYS A 18 10.70 13.54 3.82
N LYS A 19 11.88 13.03 4.15
CA LYS A 19 12.88 12.65 3.17
C LYS A 19 12.50 11.32 2.53
N VAL A 20 12.35 11.31 1.21
CA VAL A 20 12.03 10.09 0.44
C VAL A 20 13.25 9.64 -0.35
N ALA A 21 13.72 8.41 -0.09
CA ALA A 21 14.77 7.78 -0.90
C ALA A 21 14.14 7.08 -2.10
N VAL A 22 14.52 7.45 -3.31
CA VAL A 22 13.93 6.94 -4.55
C VAL A 22 14.92 6.04 -5.27
N ALA A 23 14.63 4.74 -5.29
CA ALA A 23 15.47 3.74 -5.95
C ALA A 23 15.25 3.76 -7.47
N VAL A 24 16.31 4.01 -8.24
CA VAL A 24 16.30 4.06 -9.72
C VAL A 24 15.34 5.15 -10.21
N ALA A 25 15.68 6.40 -9.88
CA ALA A 25 14.80 7.57 -10.03
C ALA A 25 14.60 8.09 -11.47
N GLN A 26 15.21 7.46 -12.48
CA GLN A 26 15.11 7.87 -13.89
C GLN A 26 13.75 7.53 -14.55
N ASP A 27 12.64 7.97 -13.94
CA ASP A 27 11.26 7.85 -14.46
C ASP A 27 10.57 9.22 -14.45
N GLU A 28 10.10 9.64 -15.62
CA GLU A 28 9.48 10.97 -15.82
C GLU A 28 8.30 11.20 -14.86
N VAL A 29 7.38 10.24 -14.79
CA VAL A 29 6.16 10.35 -13.96
C VAL A 29 6.48 10.33 -12.45
N VAL A 30 7.51 9.59 -12.02
CA VAL A 30 8.02 9.64 -10.64
C VAL A 30 8.58 11.03 -10.33
N LEU A 31 9.39 11.60 -11.22
CA LEU A 31 9.98 12.92 -11.03
C LEU A 31 8.91 14.03 -11.00
N GLU A 32 7.88 13.94 -11.85
CA GLU A 32 6.72 14.83 -11.78
C GLU A 32 6.00 14.76 -10.42
N ALA A 33 5.75 13.55 -9.92
CA ALA A 33 5.09 13.35 -8.63
C ALA A 33 5.94 13.86 -7.46
N LEU A 34 7.27 13.67 -7.51
CA LEU A 34 8.21 14.19 -6.52
C LEU A 34 8.29 15.72 -6.55
N SER A 35 8.24 16.32 -7.75
CA SER A 35 8.20 17.77 -7.93
C SER A 35 6.96 18.36 -7.28
N GLU A 36 5.80 17.73 -7.50
CA GLU A 36 4.56 18.15 -6.88
C GLU A 36 4.58 17.95 -5.36
N ALA A 37 5.06 16.81 -4.88
CA ALA A 37 5.22 16.56 -3.45
C ALA A 37 6.16 17.57 -2.75
N ALA A 38 7.21 18.03 -3.45
CA ALA A 38 8.10 19.07 -2.93
C ALA A 38 7.42 20.46 -2.90
N LYS A 39 6.64 20.82 -3.93
CA LYS A 39 5.84 22.06 -3.95
C LYS A 39 4.80 22.09 -2.84
N GLU A 40 4.14 20.96 -2.62
CA GLU A 40 3.18 20.75 -1.54
C GLU A 40 3.84 20.64 -0.15
N LYS A 41 5.17 20.70 -0.08
CA LYS A 41 5.98 20.64 1.15
C LYS A 41 5.76 19.36 1.96
N ILE A 42 5.43 18.24 1.30
CA ILE A 42 5.23 16.93 1.94
C ILE A 42 6.46 16.03 1.82
N ALA A 43 7.32 16.23 0.83
CA ALA A 43 8.49 15.37 0.62
C ALA A 43 9.75 16.13 0.15
N THR A 44 10.91 15.65 0.57
CA THR A 44 12.24 16.07 0.07
C THR A 44 12.92 14.87 -0.59
N PRO A 45 13.07 14.84 -1.92
CA PRO A 45 13.63 13.69 -2.62
C PRO A 45 15.13 13.52 -2.44
N ILE A 46 15.57 12.27 -2.27
CA ILE A 46 16.95 11.81 -2.45
C ILE A 46 16.94 10.76 -3.55
N LEU A 47 17.61 11.04 -4.66
CA LEU A 47 17.54 10.24 -5.87
C LEU A 47 18.73 9.30 -5.98
N PHE A 48 18.48 8.03 -6.29
CA PHE A 48 19.52 7.02 -6.54
C PHE A 48 19.32 6.45 -7.94
N GLY A 49 20.38 6.40 -8.76
CA GLY A 49 20.30 5.86 -10.12
C GLY A 49 21.36 6.46 -11.04
N ASP A 50 21.24 6.24 -12.34
CA ASP A 50 22.12 6.86 -13.33
C ASP A 50 21.83 8.36 -13.39
N LYS A 51 22.79 9.19 -12.96
CA LYS A 51 22.60 10.64 -12.87
C LYS A 51 22.23 11.27 -14.21
N ALA A 52 22.89 10.87 -15.30
CA ALA A 52 22.61 11.42 -16.62
C ALA A 52 21.19 11.04 -17.09
N ALA A 53 20.75 9.81 -16.80
CA ALA A 53 19.40 9.37 -17.11
C ALA A 53 18.34 10.09 -16.26
N ILE A 54 18.62 10.37 -14.98
CA ILE A 54 17.75 11.15 -14.09
C ILE A 54 17.60 12.58 -14.60
N GLU A 55 18.71 13.23 -14.95
CA GLU A 55 18.71 14.60 -15.49
C GLU A 55 17.94 14.67 -16.81
N GLN A 56 18.13 13.69 -17.70
CA GLN A 56 17.38 13.59 -18.95
C GLN A 56 15.87 13.40 -18.72
N ALA A 57 15.49 12.50 -17.81
CA ALA A 57 14.08 12.27 -17.47
C ALA A 57 13.45 13.54 -16.84
N ALA A 58 14.17 14.23 -15.97
CA ALA A 58 13.72 15.49 -15.38
C ALA A 58 13.51 16.58 -16.44
N GLN A 59 14.42 16.69 -17.41
CA GLN A 59 14.30 17.64 -18.51
C GLN A 59 13.06 17.35 -19.37
N LYS A 60 12.82 16.09 -19.73
CA LYS A 60 11.65 15.68 -20.50
C LYS A 60 10.34 15.95 -19.76
N ALA A 61 10.33 15.70 -18.44
CA ALA A 61 9.20 15.97 -17.56
C ALA A 61 9.00 17.47 -17.24
N GLY A 62 9.91 18.35 -17.66
CA GLY A 62 9.88 19.78 -17.29
C GLY A 62 10.08 20.03 -15.78
N VAL A 63 10.76 19.11 -15.08
CA VAL A 63 10.98 19.17 -13.63
C VAL A 63 12.34 19.76 -13.31
N ASN A 64 12.35 20.80 -12.47
CA ASN A 64 13.59 21.35 -11.94
C ASN A 64 14.06 20.55 -10.70
N ILE A 65 15.08 19.72 -10.89
CA ILE A 65 15.71 18.93 -9.82
C ILE A 65 16.92 19.62 -9.18
N LYS A 66 17.17 20.90 -9.48
CA LYS A 66 18.31 21.64 -8.91
C LYS A 66 18.19 21.70 -7.39
N GLY A 67 19.23 21.23 -6.70
CA GLY A 67 19.28 21.18 -5.24
C GLY A 67 18.77 19.88 -4.62
N TRP A 68 18.26 18.95 -5.42
CA TRP A 68 17.98 17.59 -4.94
C TRP A 68 19.28 16.80 -4.85
N GLU A 69 19.39 15.95 -3.83
CA GLU A 69 20.54 15.06 -3.65
C GLU A 69 20.44 13.90 -4.64
N ILE A 70 21.51 13.67 -5.42
CA ILE A 70 21.58 12.61 -6.44
C ILE A 70 22.82 11.75 -6.19
N HIS A 71 22.60 10.45 -6.02
CA HIS A 71 23.65 9.42 -5.93
C HIS A 71 23.76 8.72 -7.28
N ASP A 72 24.86 8.99 -8.00
CA ASP A 72 25.13 8.41 -9.33
C ASP A 72 25.58 6.94 -9.21
N ILE A 73 24.62 6.03 -9.41
CA ILE A 73 24.82 4.58 -9.31
C ILE A 73 24.08 3.93 -10.49
N LYS A 74 24.85 3.56 -11.53
CA LYS A 74 24.30 3.01 -12.78
C LYS A 74 23.69 1.62 -12.63
N ASP A 75 24.27 0.78 -11.76
CA ASP A 75 23.71 -0.54 -11.48
C ASP A 75 22.43 -0.41 -10.65
N MET A 76 21.32 -0.89 -11.20
CA MET A 76 20.00 -0.75 -10.58
C MET A 76 19.87 -1.48 -9.25
N ALA A 77 20.57 -2.60 -9.06
CA ALA A 77 20.54 -3.36 -7.82
C ALA A 77 21.32 -2.63 -6.72
N GLN A 78 22.50 -2.10 -7.03
CA GLN A 78 23.29 -1.27 -6.12
C GLN A 78 22.57 0.05 -5.80
N ALA A 79 21.94 0.70 -6.78
CA ALA A 79 21.16 1.91 -6.54
C ALA A 79 19.97 1.64 -5.60
N SER A 80 19.29 0.49 -5.77
CA SER A 80 18.22 0.05 -4.86
C SER A 80 18.75 -0.22 -3.46
N LYS A 81 19.91 -0.88 -3.33
CA LYS A 81 20.56 -1.16 -2.02
C LYS A 81 21.00 0.12 -1.33
N ALA A 82 21.54 1.10 -2.06
CA ALA A 82 21.93 2.40 -1.52
C ALA A 82 20.72 3.22 -1.04
N ALA A 83 19.62 3.23 -1.80
CA ALA A 83 18.37 3.88 -1.39
C ALA A 83 17.81 3.25 -0.10
N VAL A 84 17.82 1.92 -0.02
CA VAL A 84 17.42 1.18 1.18
C VAL A 84 18.34 1.52 2.37
N ALA A 85 19.65 1.57 2.16
CA ALA A 85 20.63 1.93 3.19
C ALA A 85 20.43 3.37 3.71
N ALA A 86 20.04 4.31 2.85
CA ALA A 86 19.70 5.67 3.27
C ALA A 86 18.50 5.68 4.23
N VAL A 87 17.51 4.81 4.03
CA VAL A 87 16.34 4.70 4.91
C VAL A 87 16.69 3.96 6.21
N SER A 88 17.40 2.84 6.13
CA SER A 88 17.76 2.05 7.32
C SER A 88 18.74 2.78 8.25
N SER A 89 19.60 3.65 7.70
CA SER A 89 20.51 4.51 8.49
C SER A 89 19.88 5.82 8.97
N GLY A 90 18.61 6.10 8.65
CA GLY A 90 17.91 7.31 9.07
C GLY A 90 18.26 8.58 8.27
N LYS A 91 18.97 8.46 7.14
CA LYS A 91 19.19 9.59 6.21
C LYS A 91 17.93 9.96 5.44
N ALA A 92 17.04 8.99 5.22
CA ALA A 92 15.70 9.16 4.66
C ALA A 92 14.65 8.55 5.59
N ASP A 93 13.42 9.08 5.53
CA ASP A 93 12.31 8.64 6.38
C ASP A 93 11.59 7.42 5.79
N PHE A 94 11.46 7.36 4.46
CA PHE A 94 10.82 6.25 3.76
C PHE A 94 11.41 5.99 2.38
N LEU A 95 11.15 4.79 1.87
CA LEU A 95 11.63 4.32 0.57
C LEU A 95 10.54 4.43 -0.49
N MET A 96 10.92 4.74 -1.73
CA MET A 96 10.03 4.72 -2.89
C MET A 96 10.69 3.97 -4.05
N LYS A 97 9.92 3.08 -4.68
CA LYS A 97 10.35 2.37 -5.89
C LYS A 97 10.25 3.28 -7.13
N GLY A 98 11.34 3.40 -7.87
CA GLY A 98 11.39 4.03 -9.20
C GLY A 98 11.35 2.99 -10.36
N LEU A 99 12.13 3.23 -11.41
CA LEU A 99 12.13 2.45 -12.66
C LEU A 99 12.93 1.14 -12.56
N VAL A 100 12.54 0.27 -11.63
CA VAL A 100 13.22 -1.00 -11.39
C VAL A 100 12.24 -2.16 -11.27
N ALA A 101 12.67 -3.37 -11.62
CA ALA A 101 11.89 -4.57 -11.41
C ALA A 101 11.56 -4.74 -9.92
N THR A 102 10.30 -5.11 -9.62
CA THR A 102 9.85 -5.32 -8.23
C THR A 102 10.73 -6.35 -7.52
N SER A 103 11.17 -7.41 -8.21
CA SER A 103 12.06 -8.43 -7.64
C SER A 103 13.42 -7.86 -7.21
N THR A 104 14.05 -7.02 -8.03
CA THR A 104 15.33 -6.35 -7.69
C THR A 104 15.16 -5.39 -6.52
N PHE A 105 14.08 -4.60 -6.53
CA PHE A 105 13.76 -3.67 -5.44
C PHE A 105 13.52 -4.41 -4.11
N LEU A 106 12.67 -5.45 -4.12
CA LEU A 106 12.35 -6.23 -2.93
C LEU A 106 13.55 -6.99 -2.38
N LYS A 107 14.45 -7.49 -3.25
CA LYS A 107 15.72 -8.10 -2.80
C LYS A 107 16.55 -7.12 -1.97
N ALA A 108 16.59 -5.84 -2.34
CA ALA A 108 17.27 -4.82 -1.56
C ALA A 108 16.54 -4.53 -0.24
N VAL A 109 15.21 -4.41 -0.26
CA VAL A 109 14.39 -4.22 0.95
C VAL A 109 14.54 -5.37 1.95
N LEU A 110 14.71 -6.59 1.47
CA LEU A 110 14.85 -7.82 2.28
C LEU A 110 16.30 -8.19 2.61
N ASP A 111 17.27 -7.36 2.24
CA ASP A 111 18.69 -7.58 2.55
C ASP A 111 18.90 -7.73 4.07
N LYS A 112 19.72 -8.70 4.49
CA LYS A 112 19.89 -9.03 5.91
C LYS A 112 20.72 -8.01 6.68
N GLU A 113 21.58 -7.26 5.99
CA GLU A 113 22.55 -6.35 6.62
C GLU A 113 22.06 -4.91 6.60
N VAL A 114 21.53 -4.46 5.45
CA VAL A 114 21.13 -3.05 5.26
C VAL A 114 19.64 -2.87 4.98
N GLY A 115 18.88 -3.96 4.87
CA GLY A 115 17.46 -3.96 4.51
C GLY A 115 16.53 -3.39 5.58
N LEU A 116 15.23 -3.49 5.32
CA LEU A 116 14.13 -3.02 6.17
C LEU A 116 13.32 -4.18 6.77
N ARG A 117 13.89 -5.39 6.77
CA ARG A 117 13.27 -6.59 7.33
C ARG A 117 13.06 -6.42 8.84
N THR A 118 11.86 -6.74 9.31
CA THR A 118 11.55 -6.83 10.75
C THR A 118 11.46 -8.27 11.27
N GLY A 119 11.53 -9.25 10.37
CA GLY A 119 11.21 -10.65 10.68
C GLY A 119 9.73 -10.99 10.52
N ARG A 120 8.85 -9.99 10.37
CA ARG A 120 7.44 -10.17 10.00
C ARG A 120 7.28 -10.31 8.49
N LEU A 121 6.18 -10.94 8.07
CA LEU A 121 5.79 -11.00 6.67
C LEU A 121 5.50 -9.59 6.12
N LEU A 122 5.98 -9.32 4.91
CA LEU A 122 5.67 -8.10 4.17
C LEU A 122 4.42 -8.32 3.33
N SER A 123 3.54 -7.32 3.27
CA SER A 123 2.35 -7.36 2.42
C SER A 123 2.08 -6.02 1.76
N HIS A 124 1.51 -6.08 0.56
CA HIS A 124 1.07 -4.87 -0.14
C HIS A 124 -0.32 -4.43 0.34
N VAL A 125 -0.47 -3.15 0.63
CA VAL A 125 -1.74 -2.50 0.96
C VAL A 125 -2.02 -1.45 -0.10
N ALA A 126 -3.06 -1.67 -0.89
CA ALA A 126 -3.61 -0.65 -1.79
C ALA A 126 -4.66 0.16 -1.03
N VAL A 127 -4.47 1.47 -0.91
CA VAL A 127 -5.47 2.39 -0.39
C VAL A 127 -6.23 2.96 -1.59
N MET A 128 -7.55 2.90 -1.55
CA MET A 128 -8.43 3.21 -2.68
C MET A 128 -9.46 4.26 -2.27
N GLU A 129 -9.73 5.21 -3.15
CA GLU A 129 -10.83 6.16 -3.02
C GLU A 129 -11.76 6.00 -4.21
N SER A 130 -13.04 5.75 -3.95
CA SER A 130 -14.09 5.64 -4.96
C SER A 130 -15.22 6.60 -4.61
N SER A 131 -15.79 7.27 -5.60
CA SER A 131 -16.99 8.08 -5.42
C SER A 131 -18.22 7.26 -5.00
N SER A 132 -18.19 5.94 -5.21
CA SER A 132 -19.25 5.01 -4.83
C SER A 132 -19.12 4.49 -3.40
N TYR A 133 -18.14 4.94 -2.62
CA TYR A 133 -17.94 4.52 -1.24
C TYR A 133 -17.54 5.69 -0.33
N PRO A 134 -18.09 5.83 0.89
CA PRO A 134 -17.99 7.07 1.67
C PRO A 134 -16.65 7.29 2.39
N LYS A 135 -15.68 6.39 2.21
CA LYS A 135 -14.39 6.38 2.92
C LYS A 135 -13.31 5.67 2.10
N LEU A 136 -12.06 5.80 2.50
CA LEU A 136 -10.95 5.03 1.94
C LEU A 136 -11.14 3.52 2.21
N ILE A 137 -10.82 2.72 1.21
CA ILE A 137 -10.83 1.26 1.27
C ILE A 137 -9.39 0.76 1.20
N LEU A 138 -9.01 -0.16 2.07
CA LEU A 138 -7.72 -0.84 2.01
C LEU A 138 -7.92 -2.23 1.41
N VAL A 139 -7.13 -2.60 0.40
CA VAL A 139 -7.14 -3.94 -0.20
C VAL A 139 -5.78 -4.59 0.02
N SER A 140 -5.76 -5.80 0.58
CA SER A 140 -4.54 -6.56 0.83
C SER A 140 -4.78 -8.08 0.72
N ASP A 141 -3.94 -8.90 0.11
CA ASP A 141 -2.77 -8.57 -0.70
C ASP A 141 -3.06 -8.75 -2.19
N GLY A 142 -2.73 -7.75 -3.01
CA GLY A 142 -2.86 -7.78 -4.47
C GLY A 142 -1.55 -7.50 -5.22
N GLY A 143 -0.41 -7.54 -4.55
CA GLY A 143 0.88 -7.10 -5.09
C GLY A 143 2.13 -7.84 -4.61
N MET A 144 2.04 -8.74 -3.64
CA MET A 144 3.23 -9.39 -3.06
C MET A 144 3.04 -10.88 -2.74
N ASN A 145 2.07 -11.24 -1.92
CA ASN A 145 1.88 -12.62 -1.45
C ASN A 145 1.00 -13.43 -2.42
N VAL A 146 1.60 -14.37 -3.15
CA VAL A 146 0.94 -15.10 -4.26
C VAL A 146 -0.25 -15.93 -3.77
N LYS A 147 -0.01 -16.84 -2.82
CA LYS A 147 -1.02 -17.72 -2.25
C LYS A 147 -0.75 -17.85 -0.75
N PRO A 148 -1.12 -16.83 0.06
CA PRO A 148 -0.81 -16.83 1.48
C PRO A 148 -1.58 -17.96 2.18
N ASP A 149 -0.90 -18.66 3.07
CA ASP A 149 -1.56 -19.59 4.00
C ASP A 149 -2.32 -18.82 5.09
N LEU A 150 -3.01 -19.55 5.98
CA LEU A 150 -3.81 -18.96 7.04
C LEU A 150 -3.01 -18.02 7.95
N MET A 151 -1.78 -18.38 8.31
CA MET A 151 -0.97 -17.57 9.22
C MET A 151 -0.36 -16.36 8.50
N ALA A 152 0.02 -16.51 7.23
CA ALA A 152 0.38 -15.39 6.38
C ALA A 152 -0.79 -14.39 6.24
N LYS A 153 -2.04 -14.87 6.12
CA LYS A 153 -3.23 -14.01 6.11
C LYS A 153 -3.42 -13.25 7.43
N VAL A 154 -3.10 -13.84 8.58
CA VAL A 154 -3.08 -13.12 9.87
C VAL A 154 -2.09 -11.97 9.83
N ASP A 155 -0.86 -12.20 9.35
CA ASP A 155 0.14 -11.14 9.22
C ASP A 155 -0.29 -10.05 8.22
N ILE A 156 -0.91 -10.44 7.10
CA ILE A 156 -1.47 -9.50 6.12
C ILE A 156 -2.55 -8.62 6.76
N ILE A 157 -3.46 -9.20 7.56
CA ILE A 157 -4.48 -8.44 8.31
C ILE A 157 -3.80 -7.46 9.26
N ASN A 158 -2.87 -7.93 10.08
CA ASN A 158 -2.18 -7.07 11.05
C ASN A 158 -1.45 -5.90 10.38
N ASN A 159 -0.82 -6.16 9.23
CA ASN A 159 -0.18 -5.15 8.41
C ASN A 159 -1.19 -4.12 7.87
N ALA A 160 -2.32 -4.56 7.30
CA ALA A 160 -3.36 -3.66 6.80
C ALA A 160 -4.01 -2.84 7.94
N VAL A 161 -4.25 -3.47 9.10
CA VAL A 161 -4.77 -2.81 10.31
C VAL A 161 -3.80 -1.72 10.79
N ALA A 162 -2.50 -1.97 10.78
CA ALA A 162 -1.51 -0.95 11.13
C ALA A 162 -1.57 0.28 10.20
N ILE A 163 -1.80 0.08 8.91
CA ILE A 163 -2.01 1.20 7.96
C ILE A 163 -3.34 1.90 8.24
N ALA A 164 -4.43 1.17 8.49
CA ALA A 164 -5.72 1.77 8.83
C ALA A 164 -5.64 2.64 10.11
N HIS A 165 -4.88 2.18 11.12
CA HIS A 165 -4.62 2.94 12.34
C HIS A 165 -3.86 4.24 12.04
N LYS A 166 -2.85 4.21 11.15
CA LYS A 166 -2.14 5.42 10.69
C LYS A 166 -3.05 6.39 9.93
N LEU A 167 -4.10 5.88 9.29
CA LEU A 167 -5.16 6.70 8.67
C LEU A 167 -6.22 7.20 9.67
N GLY A 168 -6.06 6.87 10.95
CA GLY A 168 -6.95 7.30 12.03
C GLY A 168 -8.26 6.51 12.12
N VAL A 169 -8.28 5.27 11.63
CA VAL A 169 -9.36 4.31 11.87
C VAL A 169 -8.98 3.48 13.09
N GLU A 170 -9.56 3.75 14.26
CA GLU A 170 -9.14 3.09 15.51
C GLU A 170 -9.49 1.60 15.57
N LYS A 171 -10.65 1.24 15.04
CA LYS A 171 -11.17 -0.14 15.04
C LYS A 171 -11.62 -0.54 13.64
N PRO A 172 -10.69 -0.77 12.70
CA PRO A 172 -11.01 -1.11 11.32
C PRO A 172 -11.80 -2.41 11.22
N LYS A 173 -12.74 -2.43 10.28
CA LYS A 173 -13.57 -3.57 9.92
C LYS A 173 -12.93 -4.31 8.74
N VAL A 174 -12.49 -5.54 8.96
CA VAL A 174 -11.80 -6.39 7.98
C VAL A 174 -12.80 -7.40 7.43
N ALA A 175 -13.16 -7.26 6.16
CA ALA A 175 -13.90 -8.28 5.42
C ALA A 175 -12.91 -9.26 4.79
N VAL A 176 -12.99 -10.53 5.18
CA VAL A 176 -12.25 -11.61 4.50
C VAL A 176 -13.08 -12.09 3.32
N LEU A 177 -12.61 -11.74 2.12
CA LEU A 177 -13.37 -11.92 0.91
C LEU A 177 -13.38 -13.39 0.47
N ALA A 178 -14.54 -13.84 0.01
CA ALA A 178 -14.74 -15.10 -0.69
C ALA A 178 -15.89 -14.94 -1.71
N ALA A 179 -16.12 -15.94 -2.56
CA ALA A 179 -17.21 -15.86 -3.55
C ALA A 179 -18.61 -16.06 -2.95
N ILE A 180 -18.70 -16.70 -1.78
CA ILE A 180 -19.95 -17.02 -1.07
C ILE A 180 -19.80 -16.80 0.43
N GLU A 181 -20.91 -16.73 1.16
CA GLU A 181 -20.95 -16.40 2.59
C GLU A 181 -20.96 -17.62 3.52
N VAL A 182 -21.17 -18.81 2.95
CA VAL A 182 -21.29 -20.05 3.71
C VAL A 182 -19.98 -20.82 3.59
N LEU A 183 -19.53 -21.40 4.70
CA LEU A 183 -18.39 -22.31 4.70
C LEU A 183 -18.63 -23.46 3.71
N ASN A 184 -17.74 -23.60 2.75
CA ASN A 184 -17.74 -24.68 1.78
C ASN A 184 -16.36 -25.36 1.79
N PRO A 185 -16.27 -26.64 2.16
CA PRO A 185 -15.00 -27.39 2.15
C PRO A 185 -14.30 -27.44 0.79
N GLU A 186 -15.04 -27.31 -0.31
CA GLU A 186 -14.49 -27.27 -1.68
C GLU A 186 -13.97 -25.88 -2.08
N MET A 187 -14.20 -24.87 -1.24
CA MET A 187 -13.80 -23.48 -1.45
C MET A 187 -12.88 -23.03 -0.30
N PRO A 188 -11.55 -23.24 -0.40
CA PRO A 188 -10.62 -23.06 0.71
C PRO A 188 -10.58 -21.64 1.31
N ASP A 189 -10.87 -20.63 0.51
CA ASP A 189 -11.01 -19.23 0.95
C ASP A 189 -12.16 -19.05 1.96
N THR A 190 -13.26 -19.79 1.83
CA THR A 190 -14.35 -19.78 2.82
C THR A 190 -13.93 -20.40 4.16
N ILE A 191 -13.06 -21.41 4.12
CA ILE A 191 -12.50 -22.05 5.32
C ILE A 191 -11.55 -21.07 6.01
N ASP A 192 -10.62 -20.47 5.26
CA ASP A 192 -9.67 -19.50 5.79
C ASP A 192 -10.39 -18.29 6.40
N ALA A 193 -11.40 -17.76 5.71
CA ALA A 193 -12.20 -16.64 6.21
C ALA A 193 -12.88 -16.97 7.54
N SER A 194 -13.50 -18.15 7.63
CA SER A 194 -14.16 -18.62 8.86
C SER A 194 -13.15 -18.77 10.00
N HIS A 195 -11.96 -19.30 9.73
CA HIS A 195 -10.90 -19.42 10.73
C HIS A 195 -10.42 -18.05 11.20
N LEU A 196 -10.15 -17.11 10.29
CA LEU A 196 -9.66 -15.77 10.61
C LEU A 196 -10.68 -14.99 11.45
N ALA A 197 -11.96 -15.05 11.11
CA ALA A 197 -13.03 -14.49 11.91
C ALA A 197 -13.02 -15.08 13.34
N LYS A 198 -12.92 -16.42 13.46
CA LYS A 198 -12.89 -17.06 14.77
C LYS A 198 -11.63 -16.75 15.60
N MET A 199 -10.50 -16.58 14.93
CA MET A 199 -9.24 -16.17 15.55
C MET A 199 -9.35 -14.75 16.11
N ALA A 200 -9.99 -13.83 15.39
CA ALA A 200 -10.27 -12.47 15.86
C ALA A 200 -11.22 -12.47 17.06
N ASP A 201 -12.32 -13.23 17.01
CA ASP A 201 -13.25 -13.40 18.14
C ASP A 201 -12.56 -13.87 19.42
N ARG A 202 -11.55 -14.76 19.27
CA ARG A 202 -10.76 -15.31 20.37
C ARG A 202 -9.57 -14.43 20.77
N GLY A 203 -9.45 -13.24 20.18
CA GLY A 203 -8.41 -12.26 20.51
C GLY A 203 -7.01 -12.60 19.98
N GLN A 204 -6.89 -13.48 18.99
CA GLN A 204 -5.62 -13.78 18.32
C GLN A 204 -5.27 -12.70 17.29
N ILE A 205 -6.27 -12.14 16.63
CA ILE A 205 -6.17 -10.92 15.81
C ILE A 205 -6.78 -9.78 16.63
N LYS A 206 -6.05 -8.68 16.81
CA LYS A 206 -6.41 -7.59 17.73
C LYS A 206 -6.42 -6.25 17.02
N GLY A 207 -7.11 -5.27 17.63
CA GLY A 207 -7.15 -3.90 17.12
C GLY A 207 -8.07 -3.70 15.92
N CYS A 208 -8.89 -4.69 15.57
CA CYS A 208 -9.84 -4.65 14.47
C CYS A 208 -11.06 -5.54 14.75
N LEU A 209 -12.07 -5.46 13.88
CA LEU A 209 -13.11 -6.47 13.74
C LEU A 209 -12.80 -7.27 12.47
N VAL A 210 -12.96 -8.59 12.51
CA VAL A 210 -12.77 -9.45 11.33
C VAL A 210 -14.03 -10.28 11.15
N ASP A 211 -14.54 -10.31 9.93
CA ASP A 211 -15.63 -11.21 9.58
C ASP A 211 -15.46 -11.73 8.16
N GLY A 212 -16.02 -12.90 7.91
CA GLY A 212 -15.83 -13.65 6.69
C GLY A 212 -16.31 -15.10 6.85
N PRO A 213 -16.63 -15.79 5.75
CA PRO A 213 -16.48 -15.33 4.38
C PRO A 213 -17.55 -14.31 3.96
N LEU A 214 -17.12 -13.28 3.21
CA LEU A 214 -18.02 -12.26 2.67
C LEU A 214 -17.76 -12.06 1.18
N ALA A 215 -18.81 -12.08 0.37
CA ALA A 215 -18.74 -11.58 -0.98
C ALA A 215 -18.56 -10.05 -0.99
N LEU A 216 -18.03 -9.49 -2.09
CA LEU A 216 -17.68 -8.07 -2.17
C LEU A 216 -18.90 -7.15 -1.97
N ASP A 217 -20.06 -7.52 -2.51
CA ASP A 217 -21.32 -6.80 -2.32
C ASP A 217 -21.66 -6.65 -0.84
N LEU A 218 -21.42 -7.70 -0.04
CA LEU A 218 -21.64 -7.67 1.39
C LEU A 218 -20.58 -6.91 2.17
N ALA A 219 -19.35 -6.81 1.66
CA ALA A 219 -18.34 -5.98 2.30
C ALA A 219 -18.69 -4.48 2.19
N VAL A 220 -19.38 -4.06 1.12
CA VAL A 220 -19.60 -2.65 0.78
C VAL A 220 -21.04 -2.15 0.85
N SER A 221 -22.04 -3.03 0.89
CA SER A 221 -23.46 -2.62 0.90
C SER A 221 -24.22 -3.18 2.10
N ALA A 222 -24.63 -2.28 3.00
CA ALA A 222 -25.51 -2.62 4.11
C ALA A 222 -26.89 -3.14 3.63
N GLU A 223 -27.36 -2.66 2.48
CA GLU A 223 -28.59 -3.14 1.83
C GLU A 223 -28.44 -4.59 1.38
N ALA A 224 -27.33 -4.94 0.71
CA ALA A 224 -27.04 -6.31 0.30
C ALA A 224 -26.97 -7.26 1.50
N ALA A 225 -26.31 -6.81 2.59
CA ALA A 225 -26.25 -7.54 3.85
C ALA A 225 -27.63 -7.78 4.47
N ALA A 226 -28.51 -6.76 4.46
CA ALA A 226 -29.88 -6.88 4.94
C ALA A 226 -30.71 -7.86 4.11
N HIS A 227 -30.64 -7.77 2.77
CA HIS A 227 -31.35 -8.68 1.87
C HIS A 227 -30.92 -10.14 2.05
N LYS A 228 -29.63 -10.39 2.21
CA LYS A 228 -29.07 -11.73 2.49
C LYS A 228 -29.17 -12.13 3.97
N LYS A 229 -29.75 -11.29 4.83
CA LYS A 229 -29.93 -11.51 6.28
C LYS A 229 -28.61 -11.80 7.03
N ILE A 230 -27.53 -11.18 6.58
CA ILE A 230 -26.20 -11.33 7.17
C ILE A 230 -26.11 -10.46 8.42
N LYS A 231 -25.87 -11.08 9.57
CA LYS A 231 -25.64 -10.39 10.85
C LYS A 231 -24.15 -10.28 11.09
N SER A 232 -23.59 -9.10 10.84
CA SER A 232 -22.15 -8.83 10.94
C SER A 232 -21.91 -7.40 11.40
N GLN A 233 -20.85 -7.18 12.18
CA GLN A 233 -20.38 -5.83 12.49
C GLN A 233 -19.48 -5.23 11.39
N VAL A 234 -19.08 -6.07 10.42
CA VAL A 234 -18.18 -5.72 9.31
C VAL A 234 -18.96 -5.49 8.02
N ALA A 235 -19.95 -6.33 7.72
CA ALA A 235 -20.70 -6.25 6.47
C ALA A 235 -21.34 -4.87 6.26
N GLY A 236 -21.29 -4.40 5.01
CA GLY A 236 -21.80 -3.13 4.53
C GLY A 236 -20.86 -1.93 4.76
N GLU A 237 -19.89 -2.07 5.66
CA GLU A 237 -19.08 -0.95 6.13
C GLU A 237 -17.61 -1.33 6.32
N ALA A 238 -17.07 -2.28 5.55
CA ALA A 238 -15.69 -2.71 5.72
C ALA A 238 -14.68 -1.59 5.37
N ASP A 239 -13.60 -1.51 6.15
CA ASP A 239 -12.46 -0.62 5.92
C ASP A 239 -11.34 -1.34 5.16
N ILE A 240 -11.19 -2.64 5.38
CA ILE A 240 -10.14 -3.49 4.82
C ILE A 240 -10.77 -4.69 4.13
N PHE A 241 -10.35 -4.97 2.90
CA PHE A 241 -10.64 -6.18 2.16
C PHE A 241 -9.41 -7.08 2.17
N LEU A 242 -9.49 -8.20 2.88
CA LEU A 242 -8.51 -9.27 2.76
C LEU A 242 -8.88 -10.15 1.57
N THR A 243 -8.06 -10.16 0.51
CA THR A 243 -8.29 -11.00 -0.67
C THR A 243 -7.75 -12.42 -0.48
N PRO A 244 -8.36 -13.44 -1.13
CA PRO A 244 -7.93 -14.84 -0.97
C PRO A 244 -6.48 -15.09 -1.39
N GLU A 245 -6.08 -14.47 -2.50
CA GLU A 245 -4.79 -14.63 -3.17
C GLU A 245 -4.52 -13.42 -4.09
N ILE A 246 -3.32 -13.39 -4.69
CA ILE A 246 -2.79 -12.22 -5.39
C ILE A 246 -3.61 -11.83 -6.63
N ALA A 247 -4.11 -12.78 -7.41
CA ALA A 247 -4.83 -12.52 -8.65
C ALA A 247 -6.15 -11.80 -8.36
N SER A 248 -6.90 -12.25 -7.35
CA SER A 248 -8.13 -11.64 -6.86
C SER A 248 -7.88 -10.22 -6.37
N GLY A 249 -6.84 -10.02 -5.55
CA GLY A 249 -6.44 -8.69 -5.08
C GLY A 249 -6.03 -7.76 -6.22
N ASN A 250 -5.23 -8.27 -7.16
CA ASN A 250 -4.74 -7.49 -8.30
C ASN A 250 -5.87 -7.10 -9.25
N MET A 251 -6.75 -8.05 -9.59
CA MET A 251 -7.92 -7.83 -10.43
C MET A 251 -8.89 -6.85 -9.78
N LEU A 252 -9.15 -6.95 -8.48
CA LEU A 252 -10.02 -6.02 -7.76
C LEU A 252 -9.48 -4.59 -7.82
N VAL A 253 -8.21 -4.39 -7.43
CA VAL A 253 -7.58 -3.05 -7.45
C VAL A 253 -7.57 -2.47 -8.86
N LYS A 254 -7.17 -3.25 -9.87
CA LYS A 254 -7.15 -2.78 -11.26
C LYS A 254 -8.56 -2.53 -11.80
N GLY A 255 -9.53 -3.38 -11.49
CA GLY A 255 -10.93 -3.17 -11.87
C GLY A 255 -11.47 -1.86 -11.32
N LEU A 256 -11.21 -1.58 -10.04
CA LEU A 256 -11.62 -0.31 -9.41
C LEU A 256 -10.96 0.91 -10.07
N ILE A 257 -9.67 0.83 -10.42
CA ILE A 257 -8.96 1.94 -11.09
C ILE A 257 -9.48 2.14 -12.52
N TYR A 258 -9.43 1.10 -13.36
CA TYR A 258 -9.63 1.23 -14.80
C TYR A 258 -11.09 1.23 -15.22
N LEU A 259 -11.96 0.50 -14.50
CA LEU A 259 -13.39 0.42 -14.79
C LEU A 259 -14.23 1.25 -13.82
N GLY A 260 -13.79 1.35 -12.57
CA GLY A 260 -14.48 2.11 -11.52
C GLY A 260 -14.04 3.56 -11.35
N GLY A 261 -12.98 4.00 -12.04
CA GLY A 261 -12.44 5.37 -11.95
C GLY A 261 -11.85 5.72 -10.58
N ALA A 262 -11.55 4.73 -9.73
CA ALA A 262 -11.04 4.93 -8.39
C ALA A 262 -9.61 5.51 -8.42
N GLN A 263 -9.32 6.40 -7.48
CA GLN A 263 -7.95 6.81 -7.17
C GLN A 263 -7.30 5.74 -6.27
N ALA A 264 -5.97 5.67 -6.30
CA ALA A 264 -5.23 4.67 -5.53
C ALA A 264 -3.91 5.21 -4.97
N ALA A 265 -3.42 4.55 -3.94
CA ALA A 265 -2.07 4.66 -3.40
C ALA A 265 -1.57 3.27 -2.96
N GLY A 266 -0.26 3.03 -3.04
CA GLY A 266 0.35 1.73 -2.73
C GLY A 266 1.49 1.82 -1.71
N ILE A 267 1.46 0.94 -0.70
CA ILE A 267 2.51 0.83 0.32
C ILE A 267 2.75 -0.64 0.68
N ILE A 268 4.00 -0.98 1.01
CA ILE A 268 4.34 -2.25 1.65
C ILE A 268 4.35 -2.04 3.16
N ALA A 269 3.54 -2.82 3.85
CA ALA A 269 3.48 -2.90 5.30
C ALA A 269 4.31 -4.09 5.82
N GLY A 270 4.63 -4.06 7.12
CA GLY A 270 5.48 -5.07 7.79
C GLY A 270 6.97 -4.74 7.81
N ALA A 271 7.43 -3.80 6.98
CA ALA A 271 8.81 -3.32 6.96
C ALA A 271 9.11 -2.39 8.15
N ALA A 272 10.40 -2.16 8.44
CA ALA A 272 10.84 -1.31 9.54
C ALA A 272 10.52 0.19 9.31
N LYS A 273 10.40 0.58 8.04
CA LYS A 273 10.05 1.92 7.57
C LYS A 273 9.05 1.81 6.42
N PRO A 274 8.27 2.86 6.12
CA PRO A 274 7.34 2.84 4.99
C PRO A 274 8.08 2.57 3.67
N VAL A 275 7.52 1.71 2.84
CA VAL A 275 8.04 1.41 1.51
C VAL A 275 6.94 1.62 0.48
N VAL A 276 6.99 2.75 -0.21
CA VAL A 276 6.07 3.09 -1.29
C VAL A 276 6.37 2.20 -2.49
N MET A 277 5.38 1.39 -2.86
CA MET A 277 5.46 0.50 -4.00
C MET A 277 4.43 0.91 -5.05
N LEU A 278 4.93 1.21 -6.24
CA LEU A 278 4.14 1.68 -7.36
C LEU A 278 4.18 0.70 -8.52
N SER A 279 3.10 0.71 -9.31
CA SER A 279 3.09 0.15 -10.64
C SER A 279 3.65 1.17 -11.64
N ARG A 280 4.33 0.66 -12.68
CA ARG A 280 4.91 1.49 -13.74
C ARG A 280 3.84 2.27 -14.50
N ALA A 281 2.63 1.72 -14.59
CA ALA A 281 1.49 2.32 -15.28
C ALA A 281 0.67 3.28 -14.39
N ASP A 282 1.08 3.50 -13.14
CA ASP A 282 0.35 4.42 -12.25
C ASP A 282 0.53 5.87 -12.71
N SER A 283 -0.58 6.61 -12.71
CA SER A 283 -0.61 8.02 -13.03
C SER A 283 0.18 8.85 -12.02
N LYS A 284 0.57 10.07 -12.43
CA LYS A 284 1.20 11.07 -11.55
C LYS A 284 0.42 11.24 -10.23
N GLN A 285 -0.91 11.31 -10.30
CA GLN A 285 -1.76 11.50 -9.13
C GLN A 285 -1.67 10.31 -8.15
N GLN A 286 -1.70 9.07 -8.66
CA GLN A 286 -1.55 7.87 -7.82
C GLN A 286 -0.16 7.80 -7.17
N LYS A 287 0.89 8.20 -7.90
CA LYS A 287 2.24 8.30 -7.34
C LYS A 287 2.31 9.35 -6.22
N LEU A 288 1.72 10.53 -6.43
CA LEU A 288 1.62 11.59 -5.42
C LEU A 288 0.84 11.14 -4.17
N ASN A 289 -0.31 10.49 -4.37
CA ASN A 289 -1.10 9.93 -3.28
C ASN A 289 -0.30 8.91 -2.46
N SER A 290 0.53 8.10 -3.12
CA SER A 290 1.40 7.12 -2.45
C SER A 290 2.55 7.77 -1.69
N ILE A 291 3.09 8.89 -2.19
CA ILE A 291 4.07 9.70 -1.44
C ILE A 291 3.42 10.26 -0.18
N ALA A 292 2.22 10.83 -0.28
CA ALA A 292 1.47 11.32 0.88
C ALA A 292 1.16 10.20 1.88
N LEU A 293 0.79 9.01 1.41
CA LEU A 293 0.62 7.82 2.25
C LEU A 293 1.92 7.44 2.97
N GLY A 294 3.05 7.47 2.25
CA GLY A 294 4.38 7.24 2.83
C GLY A 294 4.72 8.21 3.96
N VAL A 295 4.42 9.51 3.76
CA VAL A 295 4.61 10.57 4.77
C VAL A 295 3.78 10.30 6.03
N VAL A 296 2.49 10.04 5.88
CA VAL A 296 1.58 9.77 7.02
C VAL A 296 1.91 8.45 7.73
N SER A 297 2.53 7.50 7.02
CA SER A 297 2.90 6.19 7.57
C SER A 297 4.24 6.18 8.32
N CYS A 298 5.00 7.29 8.29
CA CYS A 298 6.27 7.41 9.01
C CYS A 298 6.13 7.33 10.54
#